data_AF-A0A7C5LB74-F1
#
_entry.id   AF-A0A7C5LB74-F1
#
_cell.length_a   1.000
_cell.length_b   1.000
_cell.length_c   1.000
_cell.angle_alpha   90.00
_cell.angle_beta   90.00
_cell.angle_gamma   90.00
#
_symmetry.space_group_name_H-M   'P 1'
#
loop_
_entity.id
_entity.type
_entity.pdbx_description
1 polymer ?
#
loop_
_entity_poly.entity_id
_entity_poly.type
_entity_poly.pdbx_seq_one_letter_code
_entity_poly.pdbx_strand_id
1 'polypeptide(L)'
;MRSSKAGGKPAVYAAVCLLALAAVVEAIGGQQQACDNTLLQQMVDETPSGGVLIIEQGRYCGPIVIRKTMTLKGVGYPVIDGDYRSDVVVVEADNVTISGLKIINSNPDISMEAAGIKVKGDNSRITGNVVTNALFPVYLLKSRNTVVENNTLESFANKDINERGHGIYLWYTFNTSLINNRITNSKDGIYNEHAYNTTIKGNIITRSRYGMHLMYSYNYTIADNIVSHNLVGLALMFSYNLYVANNIVKENKGEAVSEGVFLRESGNVTVERNLIYGHVNGFVIEYSPYPPRMFQLIRNNTVAFNYIGVWIDGQSGGVMYANNFVENLQQIVVVGERNPSVTWTFEGVGNYWSDYRGLGDVPHKVENPLEDIMDGFPQLRIFIFSPAYYALETMKKAFPFNPRVRAVDEKPLAKPSHSYTVNYTRDNWWALTAALLTIISVFTVYVAGWRGFVWRR
;
A
#
# COMPACT_ATOMS: atom_id res chain seq x y z
N MET A 1 38.93 77.74 -9.01
CA MET A 1 38.05 77.25 -10.10
C MET A 1 37.12 76.18 -9.54
N ARG A 2 35.90 76.16 -10.07
CA ARG A 2 34.66 75.60 -9.48
C ARG A 2 34.71 74.11 -9.14
N SER A 3 34.00 73.76 -8.06
CA SER A 3 33.48 72.43 -7.79
C SER A 3 32.25 72.13 -8.66
N SER A 4 32.02 70.85 -8.96
CA SER A 4 30.71 70.36 -9.41
C SER A 4 30.38 69.01 -8.74
N LYS A 5 29.34 69.03 -7.91
CA LYS A 5 28.63 67.84 -7.41
C LYS A 5 27.54 67.44 -8.42
N ALA A 6 27.45 66.16 -8.75
CA ALA A 6 26.23 65.43 -9.17
C ALA A 6 26.60 63.93 -9.26
N GLY A 7 25.81 62.94 -8.86
CA GLY A 7 24.47 62.95 -8.31
C GLY A 7 24.16 61.60 -7.65
N GLY A 8 23.66 61.65 -6.41
CA GLY A 8 22.99 60.52 -5.75
C GLY A 8 21.50 60.66 -5.97
N LYS A 9 20.96 60.03 -7.01
CA LYS A 9 19.50 59.95 -7.24
C LYS A 9 18.94 58.58 -7.66
N PRO A 10 19.67 57.54 -8.13
CA PRO A 10 19.01 56.30 -8.53
C PRO A 10 18.63 55.36 -7.36
N ALA A 11 19.33 55.44 -6.22
CA ALA A 11 19.08 54.54 -5.09
C ALA A 11 17.79 54.85 -4.30
N VAL A 12 17.35 56.11 -4.29
CA VAL A 12 16.16 56.53 -3.53
C VAL A 12 14.87 56.14 -4.25
N TYR A 13 14.83 56.21 -5.59
CA TYR A 13 13.65 55.79 -6.36
C TYR A 13 13.43 54.27 -6.33
N ALA A 14 14.50 53.47 -6.34
CA ALA A 14 14.40 52.01 -6.24
C ALA A 14 13.84 51.56 -4.88
N ALA A 15 14.27 52.20 -3.78
CA ALA A 15 13.78 51.89 -2.43
C ALA A 15 12.30 52.27 -2.24
N VAL A 16 11.85 53.40 -2.81
CA VAL A 16 10.44 53.82 -2.75
C VAL A 16 9.54 52.90 -3.59
N CYS A 17 9.99 52.43 -4.75
CA CYS A 17 9.25 51.46 -5.55
C CYS A 17 9.13 50.08 -4.86
N LEU A 18 10.17 49.62 -4.17
CA LEU A 18 10.14 48.35 -3.42
C LEU A 18 9.21 48.42 -2.19
N LEU A 19 9.19 49.54 -1.48
CA LEU A 19 8.27 49.76 -0.35
C LEU A 19 6.81 49.90 -0.81
N ALA A 20 6.57 50.55 -1.95
CA ALA A 20 5.24 50.64 -2.55
C ALA A 20 4.75 49.27 -3.05
N LEU A 21 5.63 48.42 -3.60
CA LEU A 21 5.28 47.05 -3.99
C LEU A 21 4.97 46.18 -2.77
N ALA A 22 5.75 46.30 -1.68
CA ALA A 22 5.50 45.58 -0.44
C ALA A 22 4.16 45.97 0.20
N ALA A 23 3.81 47.27 0.20
CA ALA A 23 2.53 47.74 0.70
C ALA A 23 1.34 47.31 -0.17
N VAL A 24 1.53 47.17 -1.49
CA VAL A 24 0.50 46.62 -2.39
C VAL A 24 0.36 45.10 -2.21
N VAL A 25 1.44 44.37 -1.92
CA VAL A 25 1.38 42.93 -1.61
C VAL A 25 0.69 42.68 -0.26
N GLU A 26 0.91 43.51 0.76
CA GLU A 26 0.14 43.46 2.01
C GLU A 26 -1.33 43.83 1.80
N ALA A 27 -1.66 44.75 0.89
CA ALA A 27 -3.04 45.12 0.57
C ALA A 27 -3.78 44.09 -0.31
N ILE A 28 -3.05 43.24 -1.06
CA ILE A 28 -3.62 42.10 -1.81
C ILE A 28 -3.65 40.83 -0.95
N GLY A 29 -3.04 40.85 0.24
CA GLY A 29 -3.35 39.94 1.34
C GLY A 29 -4.74 40.22 1.88
N GLY A 30 -5.77 40.05 1.04
CA GLY A 30 -7.15 40.06 1.49
C GLY A 30 -7.25 39.09 2.65
N GLN A 31 -7.64 39.60 3.82
CA GLN A 31 -8.01 38.73 4.92
C GLN A 31 -9.03 37.74 4.35
N GLN A 32 -8.62 36.49 4.24
CA GLN A 32 -9.48 35.43 3.75
C GLN A 32 -10.61 35.34 4.75
N GLN A 33 -11.77 35.88 4.37
CA GLN A 33 -12.91 35.93 5.24
C GLN A 33 -13.21 34.49 5.66
N ALA A 34 -13.07 34.24 6.96
CA ALA A 34 -13.27 32.94 7.57
C ALA A 34 -14.58 32.35 7.06
N CYS A 35 -14.53 31.12 6.52
CA CYS A 35 -15.72 30.44 6.02
C CYS A 35 -16.76 30.33 7.16
N ASP A 36 -17.95 30.92 7.00
CA ASP A 36 -19.03 30.92 8.00
C ASP A 36 -19.89 29.66 7.85
N ASN A 37 -19.79 28.76 8.83
CA ASN A 37 -20.49 27.48 8.88
C ASN A 37 -21.91 27.57 9.46
N THR A 38 -22.35 28.75 9.90
CA THR A 38 -23.61 28.95 10.63
C THR A 38 -24.81 28.41 9.84
N LEU A 39 -24.85 28.63 8.52
CA LEU A 39 -25.95 28.16 7.67
C LEU A 39 -26.09 26.63 7.69
N LEU A 40 -25.02 25.89 7.42
CA LEU A 40 -25.11 24.43 7.34
C LEU A 40 -25.31 23.82 8.73
N GLN A 41 -24.67 24.38 9.77
CA GLN A 41 -24.88 23.92 11.13
C GLN A 41 -26.34 24.15 11.57
N GLN A 42 -26.95 25.29 11.25
CA GLN A 42 -28.36 25.56 11.53
C GLN A 42 -29.27 24.54 10.83
N MET A 43 -29.03 24.23 9.56
CA MET A 43 -29.79 23.20 8.84
C MET A 43 -29.70 21.82 9.54
N VAL A 44 -28.51 21.45 10.02
CA VAL A 44 -28.29 20.24 10.82
C VAL A 44 -29.08 20.32 12.13
N ASP A 45 -29.00 21.43 12.85
CA ASP A 45 -29.62 21.63 14.16
C ASP A 45 -31.15 21.74 14.10
N GLU A 46 -31.72 22.18 12.98
CA GLU A 46 -33.17 22.25 12.77
C GLU A 46 -33.77 20.92 12.29
N THR A 47 -32.98 20.04 11.64
CA THR A 47 -33.48 18.74 11.15
C THR A 47 -33.92 17.86 12.32
N PRO A 48 -35.17 17.36 12.40
CA PRO A 48 -35.61 16.53 13.53
C PRO A 48 -34.73 15.28 13.71
N SER A 49 -34.63 14.75 14.93
CA SER A 49 -33.95 13.46 15.17
C SER A 49 -34.62 12.34 14.35
N GLY A 50 -33.81 11.50 13.70
CA GLY A 50 -34.24 10.52 12.71
C GLY A 50 -34.56 11.12 11.32
N GLY A 51 -34.52 12.44 11.17
CA GLY A 51 -34.82 13.14 9.94
C GLY A 51 -33.74 13.00 8.86
N VAL A 52 -34.10 13.41 7.65
CA VAL A 52 -33.20 13.46 6.49
C VAL A 52 -32.97 14.91 6.11
N LEU A 53 -31.71 15.36 6.19
CA LEU A 53 -31.28 16.64 5.65
C LEU A 53 -30.76 16.42 4.22
N ILE A 54 -31.47 16.98 3.24
CA ILE A 54 -31.02 17.01 1.85
C ILE A 54 -30.19 18.29 1.66
N ILE A 55 -28.95 18.11 1.21
CA ILE A 55 -28.07 19.20 0.80
C ILE A 55 -28.05 19.23 -0.72
N GLU A 56 -28.59 20.30 -1.28
CA GLU A 56 -28.55 20.57 -2.71
C GLU A 56 -27.16 21.04 -3.15
N GLN A 57 -26.88 20.94 -4.45
CA GLN A 57 -25.60 21.35 -5.02
C GLN A 57 -25.20 22.77 -4.58
N GLY A 58 -24.01 22.91 -4.01
CA GLY A 58 -23.49 24.18 -3.50
C GLY A 58 -22.16 23.99 -2.77
N ARG A 59 -21.57 25.08 -2.28
CA ARG A 59 -20.41 25.06 -1.38
C ARG A 59 -20.85 25.59 -0.02
N TYR A 60 -20.65 24.79 1.01
CA TYR A 60 -21.00 25.05 2.39
C TYR A 60 -19.74 25.04 3.24
N CYS A 61 -19.66 25.95 4.19
CA CYS A 61 -18.56 26.01 5.13
C CYS A 61 -18.75 24.98 6.24
N GLY A 62 -17.69 24.22 6.53
CA GLY A 62 -17.52 23.47 7.76
C GLY A 62 -16.69 24.25 8.81
N PRO A 63 -16.45 23.66 9.98
CA PRO A 63 -16.89 22.33 10.42
C PRO A 63 -18.39 22.25 10.67
N ILE A 64 -18.97 21.05 10.61
CA ILE A 64 -20.29 20.78 11.22
C ILE A 64 -20.20 19.62 12.22
N VAL A 65 -21.07 19.66 13.22
CA VAL A 65 -21.17 18.61 14.24
C VAL A 65 -22.59 18.05 14.28
N ILE A 66 -22.70 16.73 14.08
CA ILE A 66 -23.96 15.99 14.10
C ILE A 66 -24.13 15.35 15.48
N ARG A 67 -25.06 15.90 16.27
CA ARG A 67 -25.32 15.50 17.67
C ARG A 67 -26.62 14.73 17.88
N LYS A 68 -27.32 14.39 16.80
CA LYS A 68 -28.53 13.58 16.81
C LYS A 68 -28.52 12.61 15.65
N THR A 69 -29.23 11.50 15.83
CA THR A 69 -29.51 10.54 14.76
C THR A 69 -30.13 11.26 13.57
N MET A 70 -29.55 11.09 12.38
CA MET A 70 -30.07 11.69 11.15
C MET A 70 -29.41 11.09 9.90
N THR A 71 -29.99 11.38 8.75
CA THR A 71 -29.34 11.18 7.44
C THR A 71 -28.93 12.52 6.84
N LEU A 72 -27.65 12.69 6.53
CA LEU A 72 -27.11 13.79 5.74
C LEU A 72 -26.91 13.31 4.30
N LYS A 73 -27.71 13.82 3.36
CA LYS A 73 -27.74 13.36 1.97
C LYS A 73 -27.44 14.49 1.00
N GLY A 74 -26.35 14.40 0.28
CA GLY A 74 -26.03 15.29 -0.84
C GLY A 74 -26.69 14.86 -2.14
N VAL A 75 -27.21 15.82 -2.89
CA VAL A 75 -27.68 15.65 -4.27
C VAL A 75 -26.73 16.41 -5.19
N GLY A 76 -26.07 15.70 -6.11
CA GLY A 76 -25.08 16.30 -7.01
C GLY A 76 -23.73 16.62 -6.37
N TYR A 77 -23.34 15.93 -5.29
CA TYR A 77 -22.06 16.11 -4.58
C TYR A 77 -21.80 17.55 -4.10
N PRO A 78 -22.69 18.14 -3.28
CA PRO A 78 -22.41 19.43 -2.66
C PRO A 78 -21.13 19.37 -1.83
N VAL A 79 -20.43 20.50 -1.80
CA VAL A 79 -19.12 20.63 -1.17
C VAL A 79 -19.30 21.11 0.27
N ILE A 80 -18.75 20.37 1.24
CA ILE A 80 -18.49 20.86 2.60
C ILE A 80 -16.99 21.12 2.72
N ASP A 81 -16.62 22.37 2.98
CA ASP A 81 -15.23 22.82 3.00
C ASP A 81 -14.79 23.19 4.41
N GLY A 82 -13.78 22.49 4.95
CA GLY A 82 -13.22 22.74 6.27
C GLY A 82 -12.24 23.92 6.36
N ASP A 83 -11.91 24.53 5.22
CA ASP A 83 -11.02 25.70 5.14
C ASP A 83 -9.63 25.47 5.79
N TYR A 84 -9.18 24.21 5.85
CA TYR A 84 -7.93 23.77 6.47
C TYR A 84 -7.80 24.08 7.97
N ARG A 85 -8.91 24.34 8.68
CA ARG A 85 -8.86 24.79 10.09
C ARG A 85 -8.98 23.65 11.11
N SER A 86 -9.87 22.68 10.86
CA SER A 86 -10.20 21.61 11.80
C SER A 86 -10.65 20.34 11.08
N ASP A 87 -11.36 19.45 11.79
CA ASP A 87 -12.26 18.47 11.17
C ASP A 87 -13.25 19.18 10.22
N VAL A 88 -13.81 18.46 9.24
CA VAL A 88 -14.85 19.01 8.34
C VAL A 88 -16.24 18.60 8.79
N VAL A 89 -16.45 17.30 9.05
CA VAL A 89 -17.71 16.75 9.59
C VAL A 89 -17.40 15.87 10.80
N VAL A 90 -18.01 16.18 11.95
CA VAL A 90 -17.89 15.38 13.17
C VAL A 90 -19.23 14.73 13.50
N VAL A 91 -19.23 13.41 13.63
CA VAL A 91 -20.41 12.60 13.98
C VAL A 91 -20.29 12.15 15.42
N GLU A 92 -21.02 12.81 16.32
CA GLU A 92 -21.04 12.48 17.75
C GLU A 92 -22.21 11.57 18.13
N ALA A 93 -23.30 11.61 17.35
CA ALA A 93 -24.48 10.78 17.59
C ALA A 93 -24.45 9.43 16.88
N ASP A 94 -25.20 8.49 17.46
CA ASP A 94 -25.42 7.17 16.88
C ASP A 94 -26.42 7.21 15.71
N ASN A 95 -26.38 6.17 14.89
CA ASN A 95 -27.32 5.93 13.79
C ASN A 95 -27.29 7.05 12.74
N VAL A 96 -26.12 7.61 12.45
CA VAL A 96 -25.96 8.67 11.45
C VAL A 96 -25.58 8.08 10.10
N THR A 97 -26.29 8.48 9.05
CA THR A 97 -25.91 8.16 7.66
C THR A 97 -25.41 9.41 6.96
N ILE A 98 -24.24 9.35 6.34
CA ILE A 98 -23.67 10.43 5.51
C ILE A 98 -23.48 9.90 4.09
N SER A 99 -24.10 10.56 3.10
CA SER A 99 -24.02 10.10 1.72
C SER A 99 -24.03 11.19 0.67
N GLY A 100 -23.35 10.93 -0.46
CA GLY A 100 -23.41 11.76 -1.66
C GLY A 100 -22.79 13.14 -1.52
N LEU A 101 -21.84 13.34 -0.61
CA LEU A 101 -21.16 14.62 -0.37
C LEU A 101 -19.76 14.66 -0.96
N LYS A 102 -19.30 15.86 -1.31
CA LYS A 102 -17.88 16.16 -1.50
C LYS A 102 -17.36 16.90 -0.26
N ILE A 103 -16.38 16.33 0.44
CA ILE A 103 -15.86 16.88 1.70
C ILE A 103 -14.38 17.18 1.53
N ILE A 104 -13.98 18.42 1.79
CA ILE A 104 -12.63 18.88 1.45
C ILE A 104 -11.97 19.70 2.55
N ASN A 105 -10.62 19.72 2.50
CA ASN A 105 -9.77 20.66 3.22
C ASN A 105 -9.90 20.58 4.75
N SER A 106 -9.66 19.40 5.32
CA SER A 106 -9.44 19.32 6.78
C SER A 106 -8.11 19.99 7.15
N ASN A 107 -7.87 20.20 8.45
CA ASN A 107 -6.56 20.67 8.90
C ASN A 107 -5.45 19.69 8.47
N PRO A 108 -4.35 20.18 7.87
CA PRO A 108 -3.24 19.35 7.38
C PRO A 108 -2.18 19.01 8.44
N ASP A 109 -2.25 19.59 9.63
CA ASP A 109 -1.32 19.33 10.73
C ASP A 109 -1.62 17.97 11.38
N ILE A 110 -0.62 17.09 11.38
CA ILE A 110 -0.71 15.74 11.93
C ILE A 110 -1.05 15.77 13.42
N SER A 111 -0.54 16.76 14.15
CA SER A 111 -0.77 16.91 15.60
C SER A 111 -2.22 17.23 15.95
N MET A 112 -2.99 17.76 15.00
CA MET A 112 -4.40 18.11 15.19
C MET A 112 -5.33 16.92 14.96
N GLU A 113 -4.84 15.84 14.33
CA GLU A 113 -5.61 14.65 13.96
C GLU A 113 -6.98 14.97 13.31
N ALA A 114 -7.02 15.97 12.44
CA ALA A 114 -8.24 16.37 11.76
C ALA A 114 -8.67 15.36 10.69
N ALA A 115 -9.97 15.28 10.45
CA ALA A 115 -10.56 14.38 9.47
C ALA A 115 -11.52 15.09 8.53
N GLY A 116 -11.73 14.52 7.36
CA GLY A 116 -12.87 14.85 6.52
C GLY A 116 -14.17 14.46 7.22
N ILE A 117 -14.27 13.19 7.62
CA ILE A 117 -15.37 12.68 8.43
C ILE A 117 -14.80 11.98 9.67
N LYS A 118 -15.01 12.57 10.85
CA LYS A 118 -14.66 11.98 12.15
C LYS A 118 -15.89 11.36 12.79
N VAL A 119 -15.91 10.05 12.96
CA VAL A 119 -17.04 9.29 13.51
C VAL A 119 -16.73 8.80 14.92
N LYS A 120 -17.52 9.26 15.89
CA LYS A 120 -17.46 8.83 17.29
C LYS A 120 -18.69 8.04 17.71
N GLY A 121 -19.84 8.27 17.07
CA GLY A 121 -21.09 7.55 17.35
C GLY A 121 -21.16 6.17 16.71
N ASP A 122 -21.97 5.29 17.30
CA ASP A 122 -22.16 3.91 16.89
C ASP A 122 -23.20 3.76 15.78
N ASN A 123 -23.17 2.62 15.08
CA ASN A 123 -24.16 2.27 14.04
C ASN A 123 -24.21 3.28 12.88
N SER A 124 -23.07 3.92 12.58
CA SER A 124 -22.97 4.93 11.53
C SER A 124 -22.73 4.31 10.15
N ARG A 125 -23.20 4.99 9.10
CA ARG A 125 -23.01 4.58 7.70
C ARG A 125 -22.46 5.74 6.87
N ILE A 126 -21.24 5.59 6.37
CA ILE A 126 -20.56 6.58 5.54
C ILE A 126 -20.47 6.02 4.12
N THR A 127 -21.27 6.54 3.19
CA THR A 127 -21.40 5.91 1.88
C THR A 127 -21.48 6.84 0.67
N GLY A 128 -20.77 6.50 -0.41
CA GLY A 128 -20.88 7.21 -1.67
C GLY A 128 -20.35 8.65 -1.62
N ASN A 129 -19.44 8.96 -0.69
CA ASN A 129 -18.85 10.29 -0.55
C ASN A 129 -17.51 10.40 -1.29
N VAL A 130 -17.14 11.62 -1.64
CA VAL A 130 -15.81 11.98 -2.15
C VAL A 130 -15.12 12.84 -1.10
N VAL A 131 -14.04 12.35 -0.52
CA VAL A 131 -13.30 13.07 0.52
C VAL A 131 -11.86 13.27 0.06
N THR A 132 -11.43 14.52 -0.10
CA THR A 132 -10.11 14.87 -0.68
C THR A 132 -9.46 16.00 0.11
N ASN A 133 -8.13 16.10 0.10
CA ASN A 133 -7.40 17.09 0.91
C ASN A 133 -7.79 17.02 2.39
N ALA A 134 -7.90 15.81 2.92
CA ALA A 134 -8.17 15.56 4.33
C ALA A 134 -7.02 14.78 4.94
N LEU A 135 -6.56 15.14 6.13
CA LEU A 135 -5.49 14.39 6.81
C LEU A 135 -5.94 12.93 6.96
N PHE A 136 -7.08 12.73 7.62
CA PHE A 136 -7.81 11.46 7.61
C PHE A 136 -9.14 11.62 6.86
N PRO A 137 -9.28 11.18 5.60
CA PRO A 137 -10.56 11.25 4.89
C PRO A 137 -11.72 10.67 5.69
N VAL A 138 -11.53 9.49 6.30
CA VAL A 138 -12.45 8.94 7.30
C VAL A 138 -11.65 8.53 8.54
N TYR A 139 -12.05 9.02 9.71
CA TYR A 139 -11.50 8.61 11.00
C TYR A 139 -12.63 8.04 11.87
N LEU A 140 -12.54 6.74 12.16
CA LEU A 140 -13.40 6.03 13.11
C LEU A 140 -12.71 5.99 14.48
N LEU A 141 -13.29 6.71 15.45
CA LEU A 141 -12.71 6.97 16.75
C LEU A 141 -13.64 6.42 17.83
N LYS A 142 -13.25 5.28 18.45
CA LYS A 142 -14.02 4.64 19.53
C LYS A 142 -15.47 4.28 19.16
N SER A 143 -15.72 3.96 17.89
CA SER A 143 -17.05 3.66 17.37
C SER A 143 -17.28 2.16 17.08
N ARG A 144 -18.55 1.77 17.05
CA ARG A 144 -19.00 0.39 16.82
C ARG A 144 -19.97 0.29 15.65
N ASN A 145 -20.09 -0.91 15.08
CA ASN A 145 -21.09 -1.26 14.07
C ASN A 145 -21.09 -0.28 12.87
N THR A 146 -19.92 0.22 12.48
CA THR A 146 -19.81 1.27 11.48
C THR A 146 -19.53 0.68 10.11
N VAL A 147 -20.23 1.19 9.09
CA VAL A 147 -20.04 0.80 7.69
C VAL A 147 -19.50 1.98 6.90
N VAL A 148 -18.34 1.81 6.28
CA VAL A 148 -17.73 2.79 5.37
C VAL A 148 -17.66 2.13 3.99
N GLU A 149 -18.49 2.59 3.05
CA GLU A 149 -18.56 1.93 1.74
C GLU A 149 -18.77 2.81 0.51
N ASN A 150 -18.22 2.38 -0.62
CA ASN A 150 -18.34 3.06 -1.91
C ASN A 150 -17.84 4.52 -1.88
N ASN A 151 -16.88 4.84 -1.01
CA ASN A 151 -16.30 6.19 -0.93
C ASN A 151 -15.04 6.31 -1.79
N THR A 152 -14.74 7.51 -2.26
CA THR A 152 -13.44 7.88 -2.86
C THR A 152 -12.69 8.76 -1.88
N LEU A 153 -11.53 8.31 -1.41
CA LEU A 153 -10.82 8.87 -0.28
C LEU A 153 -9.38 9.20 -0.66
N GLU A 154 -8.97 10.44 -0.43
CA GLU A 154 -7.62 10.93 -0.73
C GLU A 154 -7.11 11.87 0.36
N SER A 155 -5.87 11.65 0.81
CA SER A 155 -5.22 12.56 1.75
C SER A 155 -4.59 13.78 1.04
N PHE A 156 -3.53 14.36 1.58
CA PHE A 156 -2.79 15.44 0.94
C PHE A 156 -1.78 14.91 -0.08
N ALA A 157 -2.23 14.72 -1.32
CA ALA A 157 -1.41 14.14 -2.38
C ALA A 157 -0.11 14.92 -2.68
N ASN A 158 -0.07 16.22 -2.37
CA ASN A 158 1.09 17.10 -2.55
C ASN A 158 2.13 17.02 -1.42
N LYS A 159 1.85 16.32 -0.32
CA LYS A 159 2.80 16.12 0.79
C LYS A 159 3.69 14.90 0.56
N ASP A 160 4.84 14.87 1.25
CA ASP A 160 5.63 13.65 1.38
C ASP A 160 4.78 12.52 1.97
N ILE A 161 5.07 11.28 1.58
CA ILE A 161 4.26 10.12 1.98
C ILE A 161 4.18 9.96 3.52
N ASN A 162 5.22 10.37 4.25
CA ASN A 162 5.26 10.27 5.71
C ASN A 162 4.47 11.38 6.41
N GLU A 163 4.24 12.49 5.71
CA GLU A 163 3.52 13.69 6.18
C GLU A 163 2.02 13.66 5.83
N ARG A 164 1.58 12.68 5.03
CA ARG A 164 0.17 12.40 4.76
C ARG A 164 -0.49 11.77 5.98
N GLY A 165 -1.82 11.82 6.04
CA GLY A 165 -2.57 10.99 6.96
C GLY A 165 -3.12 9.73 6.29
N HIS A 166 -3.70 8.85 7.10
CA HIS A 166 -4.27 7.58 6.67
C HIS A 166 -5.58 7.77 5.92
N GLY A 167 -5.87 6.94 4.91
CA GLY A 167 -7.10 7.05 4.11
C GLY A 167 -8.36 6.74 4.92
N ILE A 168 -8.36 5.59 5.59
CA ILE A 168 -9.30 5.26 6.66
C ILE A 168 -8.49 4.95 7.92
N TYR A 169 -8.72 5.69 8.99
CA TYR A 169 -8.10 5.45 10.29
C TYR A 169 -9.10 4.85 11.27
N LEU A 170 -8.77 3.72 11.88
CA LEU A 170 -9.57 3.06 12.91
C LEU A 170 -8.79 3.05 14.21
N TRP A 171 -9.38 3.63 15.26
CA TRP A 171 -8.79 3.62 16.59
C TRP A 171 -9.83 3.18 17.62
N TYR A 172 -9.58 2.06 18.30
CA TYR A 172 -10.51 1.44 19.27
C TYR A 172 -11.92 1.16 18.70
N THR A 173 -12.00 0.56 17.51
CA THR A 173 -13.29 0.24 16.86
C THR A 173 -13.69 -1.21 17.03
N PHE A 174 -15.00 -1.49 16.93
CA PHE A 174 -15.54 -2.85 17.02
C PHE A 174 -16.65 -3.09 16.00
N ASN A 175 -16.60 -4.23 15.30
CA ASN A 175 -17.61 -4.61 14.31
C ASN A 175 -17.71 -3.58 13.18
N THR A 176 -16.62 -3.44 12.40
CA THR A 176 -16.51 -2.43 11.34
C THR A 176 -16.48 -3.09 9.95
N SER A 177 -17.15 -2.49 8.98
CA SER A 177 -17.11 -2.94 7.58
C SER A 177 -16.58 -1.84 6.66
N LEU A 178 -15.46 -2.09 5.99
CA LEU A 178 -14.83 -1.21 5.01
C LEU A 178 -14.96 -1.84 3.63
N ILE A 179 -15.94 -1.39 2.84
CA ILE A 179 -16.40 -2.12 1.64
C ILE A 179 -16.31 -1.25 0.38
N ASN A 180 -15.70 -1.75 -0.70
CA ASN A 180 -15.70 -1.10 -2.02
C ASN A 180 -15.22 0.36 -2.05
N ASN A 181 -14.33 0.75 -1.13
CA ASN A 181 -13.75 2.10 -1.13
C ASN A 181 -12.57 2.17 -2.11
N ARG A 182 -12.37 3.36 -2.69
CA ARG A 182 -11.19 3.71 -3.47
C ARG A 182 -10.32 4.65 -2.64
N ILE A 183 -9.13 4.22 -2.28
CA ILE A 183 -8.21 4.96 -1.41
C ILE A 183 -6.92 5.22 -2.17
N THR A 184 -6.50 6.48 -2.24
CA THR A 184 -5.30 6.89 -2.97
C THR A 184 -4.53 7.97 -2.23
N ASN A 185 -3.22 8.04 -2.45
CA ASN A 185 -2.35 9.12 -1.97
C ASN A 185 -2.49 9.38 -0.46
N SER A 186 -2.49 8.31 0.33
CA SER A 186 -2.49 8.35 1.79
C SER A 186 -1.11 8.00 2.35
N LYS A 187 -0.89 8.21 3.65
CA LYS A 187 0.23 7.58 4.34
C LYS A 187 0.03 6.08 4.36
N ASP A 188 -0.96 5.58 5.09
CA ASP A 188 -1.42 4.20 4.90
C ASP A 188 -2.86 4.24 4.39
N GLY A 189 -3.21 3.37 3.43
CA GLY A 189 -4.55 3.38 2.84
C GLY A 189 -5.62 3.08 3.90
N ILE A 190 -5.47 1.96 4.59
CA ILE A 190 -6.23 1.63 5.79
C ILE A 190 -5.23 1.40 6.92
N TYR A 191 -5.35 2.18 7.99
CA TYR A 191 -4.59 1.98 9.22
C TYR A 191 -5.54 1.70 10.37
N ASN A 192 -5.20 0.70 11.18
CA ASN A 192 -5.96 0.41 12.39
C ASN A 192 -5.07 0.10 13.58
N GLU A 193 -5.53 0.55 14.74
CA GLU A 193 -4.90 0.32 16.03
C GLU A 193 -5.98 -0.04 17.05
N HIS A 194 -5.83 -1.19 17.69
CA HIS A 194 -6.80 -1.73 18.64
C HIS A 194 -8.22 -1.85 18.05
N ALA A 195 -8.37 -2.43 16.87
CA ALA A 195 -9.66 -2.63 16.22
C ALA A 195 -10.02 -4.11 16.12
N TYR A 196 -11.31 -4.42 16.24
CA TYR A 196 -11.80 -5.79 16.47
C TYR A 196 -12.99 -6.12 15.57
N ASN A 197 -13.06 -7.36 15.07
CA ASN A 197 -14.16 -7.85 14.24
C ASN A 197 -14.38 -6.97 13.00
N THR A 198 -13.36 -6.89 12.14
CA THR A 198 -13.40 -5.98 10.98
C THR A 198 -13.42 -6.74 9.67
N THR A 199 -14.30 -6.34 8.76
CA THR A 199 -14.31 -6.83 7.37
C THR A 199 -13.80 -5.74 6.43
N ILE A 200 -12.74 -6.04 5.68
CA ILE A 200 -12.16 -5.19 4.65
C ILE A 200 -12.32 -5.90 3.31
N LYS A 201 -13.28 -5.44 2.49
CA LYS A 201 -13.67 -6.18 1.28
C LYS A 201 -13.83 -5.31 0.03
N GLY A 202 -13.32 -5.76 -1.11
CA GLY A 202 -13.58 -5.12 -2.41
C GLY A 202 -12.93 -3.74 -2.59
N ASN A 203 -12.01 -3.34 -1.70
CA ASN A 203 -11.38 -2.02 -1.75
C ASN A 203 -10.26 -1.98 -2.79
N ILE A 204 -10.03 -0.80 -3.37
CA ILE A 204 -8.91 -0.51 -4.24
C ILE A 204 -8.01 0.50 -3.53
N ILE A 205 -6.77 0.09 -3.23
CA ILE A 205 -5.82 0.91 -2.45
C ILE A 205 -4.53 1.10 -3.24
N THR A 206 -4.18 2.38 -3.47
CA THR A 206 -3.02 2.74 -4.29
C THR A 206 -2.22 3.92 -3.77
N ARG A 207 -0.96 4.04 -4.19
CA ARG A 207 -0.09 5.22 -3.95
C ARG A 207 0.02 5.62 -2.48
N SER A 208 0.06 4.63 -1.60
CA SER A 208 0.24 4.79 -0.16
C SER A 208 1.55 4.16 0.30
N ARG A 209 2.03 4.49 1.51
CA ARG A 209 3.15 3.80 2.15
C ARG A 209 2.76 2.34 2.32
N TYR A 210 1.75 2.07 3.13
CA TYR A 210 1.17 0.73 3.26
C TYR A 210 -0.24 0.73 2.66
N GLY A 211 -0.59 -0.31 1.90
CA GLY A 211 -1.96 -0.49 1.44
C GLY A 211 -2.90 -0.72 2.62
N MET A 212 -2.59 -1.72 3.44
CA MET A 212 -3.24 -1.96 4.72
C MET A 212 -2.21 -2.16 5.81
N HIS A 213 -2.45 -1.56 6.97
CA HIS A 213 -1.56 -1.61 8.11
C HIS A 213 -2.35 -1.88 9.38
N LEU A 214 -2.25 -3.12 9.87
CA LEU A 214 -2.90 -3.55 11.09
C LEU A 214 -1.90 -3.54 12.24
N MET A 215 -2.32 -2.95 13.37
CA MET A 215 -1.60 -2.99 14.65
C MET A 215 -2.54 -3.44 15.76
N TYR A 216 -2.10 -4.41 16.57
CA TYR A 216 -2.77 -4.83 17.81
C TYR A 216 -4.25 -5.18 17.66
N SER A 217 -4.60 -5.93 16.61
CA SER A 217 -5.98 -6.12 16.18
C SER A 217 -6.39 -7.60 16.12
N TYR A 218 -7.69 -7.87 16.18
CA TYR A 218 -8.21 -9.24 16.29
C TYR A 218 -9.45 -9.48 15.45
N ASN A 219 -9.53 -10.67 14.84
CA ASN A 219 -10.65 -11.14 14.03
C ASN A 219 -10.92 -10.27 12.80
N TYR A 220 -10.13 -10.48 11.75
CA TYR A 220 -10.24 -9.73 10.48
C TYR A 220 -10.56 -10.66 9.32
N THR A 221 -11.45 -10.20 8.45
CA THR A 221 -11.61 -10.73 7.10
C THR A 221 -11.13 -9.69 6.10
N ILE A 222 -10.04 -10.00 5.39
CA ILE A 222 -9.47 -9.16 4.33
C ILE A 222 -9.66 -9.91 3.02
N ALA A 223 -10.67 -9.52 2.24
CA ALA A 223 -11.07 -10.29 1.06
C ALA A 223 -11.33 -9.47 -0.21
N ASP A 224 -11.00 -10.03 -1.36
CA ASP A 224 -11.35 -9.48 -2.67
C ASP A 224 -10.85 -8.03 -2.90
N ASN A 225 -9.77 -7.62 -2.24
CA ASN A 225 -9.19 -6.28 -2.39
C ASN A 225 -8.12 -6.24 -3.50
N ILE A 226 -7.95 -5.07 -4.10
CA ILE A 226 -6.84 -4.78 -5.02
C ILE A 226 -5.90 -3.78 -4.34
N VAL A 227 -4.70 -4.23 -4.00
CA VAL A 227 -3.68 -3.44 -3.30
C VAL A 227 -2.46 -3.31 -4.20
N SER A 228 -2.25 -2.13 -4.77
CA SER A 228 -1.21 -1.95 -5.78
C SER A 228 -0.53 -0.59 -5.76
N HIS A 229 0.71 -0.53 -6.25
CA HIS A 229 1.47 0.72 -6.34
C HIS A 229 1.60 1.45 -4.98
N ASN A 230 1.65 0.70 -3.89
CA ASN A 230 2.04 1.18 -2.57
C ASN A 230 3.52 0.84 -2.32
N LEU A 231 4.11 1.24 -1.20
CA LEU A 231 5.46 0.76 -0.84
C LEU A 231 5.37 -0.70 -0.32
N VAL A 232 4.42 -0.97 0.58
CA VAL A 232 4.05 -2.32 1.05
C VAL A 232 2.57 -2.57 0.79
N GLY A 233 2.22 -3.80 0.41
CA GLY A 233 0.85 -4.23 0.19
C GLY A 233 0.06 -4.35 1.49
N LEU A 234 0.19 -5.50 2.16
CA LEU A 234 -0.51 -5.84 3.40
C LEU A 234 0.50 -5.99 4.53
N ALA A 235 0.59 -5.00 5.43
CA ALA A 235 1.35 -5.08 6.67
C ALA A 235 0.43 -5.53 7.81
N LEU A 236 0.46 -6.83 8.12
CA LEU A 236 -0.37 -7.45 9.15
C LEU A 236 0.50 -7.74 10.37
N MET A 237 0.47 -6.84 11.35
CA MET A 237 1.42 -6.82 12.46
C MET A 237 0.70 -6.94 13.79
N PHE A 238 1.27 -7.73 14.71
CA PHE A 238 0.81 -7.89 16.08
C PHE A 238 -0.70 -8.22 16.19
N SER A 239 -1.22 -8.97 15.23
CA SER A 239 -2.66 -9.17 15.05
C SER A 239 -3.01 -10.64 14.90
N TYR A 240 -4.21 -11.01 15.32
CA TYR A 240 -4.59 -12.42 15.46
C TYR A 240 -5.95 -12.74 14.85
N ASN A 241 -6.16 -14.00 14.50
CA ASN A 241 -7.38 -14.49 13.86
C ASN A 241 -7.67 -13.75 12.55
N LEU A 242 -6.78 -13.92 11.56
CA LEU A 242 -6.83 -13.21 10.30
C LEU A 242 -7.19 -14.16 9.17
N TYR A 243 -8.22 -13.82 8.41
CA TYR A 243 -8.59 -14.50 7.18
C TYR A 243 -8.34 -13.59 5.98
N VAL A 244 -7.31 -13.90 5.20
CA VAL A 244 -6.83 -13.09 4.08
C VAL A 244 -7.04 -13.87 2.79
N ALA A 245 -8.06 -13.52 2.00
CA ALA A 245 -8.45 -14.34 0.86
C ALA A 245 -8.79 -13.59 -0.42
N ASN A 246 -8.48 -14.19 -1.57
CA ASN A 246 -8.86 -13.67 -2.90
C ASN A 246 -8.37 -12.24 -3.20
N ASN A 247 -7.34 -11.74 -2.51
CA ASN A 247 -6.81 -10.41 -2.77
C ASN A 247 -5.82 -10.44 -3.95
N ILE A 248 -5.79 -9.34 -4.71
CA ILE A 248 -4.74 -9.08 -5.70
C ILE A 248 -3.80 -8.05 -5.09
N VAL A 249 -2.63 -8.52 -4.67
CA VAL A 249 -1.57 -7.68 -4.13
C VAL A 249 -0.48 -7.61 -5.20
N LYS A 250 -0.26 -6.44 -5.78
CA LYS A 250 0.61 -6.33 -6.96
C LYS A 250 1.43 -5.06 -7.01
N GLU A 251 2.66 -5.18 -7.48
CA GLU A 251 3.48 -4.03 -7.87
C GLU A 251 3.62 -2.99 -6.75
N ASN A 252 3.65 -3.44 -5.49
CA ASN A 252 3.95 -2.57 -4.35
C ASN A 252 5.48 -2.44 -4.23
N LYS A 253 6.01 -1.27 -4.58
CA LYS A 253 7.44 -1.00 -4.76
C LYS A 253 7.80 0.29 -4.03
N GLY A 254 8.54 0.17 -2.94
CA GLY A 254 9.27 1.29 -2.35
C GLY A 254 10.77 1.19 -2.55
N GLU A 255 11.46 2.32 -2.46
CA GLU A 255 12.91 2.40 -2.63
C GLU A 255 13.66 1.60 -1.55
N ALA A 256 13.16 1.65 -0.31
CA ALA A 256 13.76 0.96 0.84
C ALA A 256 13.05 -0.35 1.21
N VAL A 257 11.74 -0.45 0.98
CA VAL A 257 10.90 -1.58 1.38
C VAL A 257 9.91 -1.89 0.26
N SER A 258 9.80 -3.16 -0.15
CA SER A 258 8.85 -3.62 -1.15
C SER A 258 8.39 -5.03 -0.82
N GLU A 259 7.17 -5.11 -0.27
CA GLU A 259 6.62 -6.33 0.31
C GLU A 259 5.17 -6.50 -0.13
N GLY A 260 4.79 -7.71 -0.53
CA GLY A 260 3.41 -8.06 -0.85
C GLY A 260 2.60 -8.23 0.41
N VAL A 261 2.88 -9.30 1.16
CA VAL A 261 2.23 -9.60 2.44
C VAL A 261 3.29 -9.77 3.52
N PHE A 262 3.25 -8.87 4.49
CA PHE A 262 4.12 -8.89 5.66
C PHE A 262 3.34 -9.35 6.89
N LEU A 263 3.77 -10.47 7.47
CA LEU A 263 3.26 -11.03 8.71
C LEU A 263 4.31 -10.86 9.78
N ARG A 264 4.02 -10.06 10.81
CA ARG A 264 4.91 -9.90 11.97
C ARG A 264 4.17 -10.18 13.26
N GLU A 265 4.71 -11.08 14.06
CA GLU A 265 4.16 -11.45 15.37
C GLU A 265 2.63 -11.64 15.32
N SER A 266 2.17 -12.35 14.29
CA SER A 266 0.75 -12.56 14.03
C SER A 266 0.40 -14.02 14.17
N GLY A 267 -0.83 -14.35 14.58
CA GLY A 267 -1.21 -15.73 14.88
C GLY A 267 -2.65 -16.08 14.52
N ASN A 268 -2.91 -17.37 14.33
CA ASN A 268 -4.18 -17.87 13.80
C ASN A 268 -4.52 -17.22 12.45
N VAL A 269 -3.55 -17.25 11.54
CA VAL A 269 -3.62 -16.59 10.23
C VAL A 269 -3.88 -17.63 9.15
N THR A 270 -4.90 -17.41 8.32
CA THR A 270 -5.14 -18.16 7.09
C THR A 270 -5.02 -17.21 5.90
N VAL A 271 -4.06 -17.46 5.02
CA VAL A 271 -3.85 -16.73 3.76
C VAL A 271 -4.16 -17.66 2.61
N GLU A 272 -5.21 -17.39 1.82
CA GLU A 272 -5.57 -18.29 0.73
C GLU A 272 -6.12 -17.63 -0.54
N ARG A 273 -5.85 -18.23 -1.70
CA ARG A 273 -6.37 -17.76 -3.00
C ARG A 273 -5.97 -16.33 -3.37
N ASN A 274 -4.89 -15.80 -2.78
CA ASN A 274 -4.36 -14.49 -3.13
C ASN A 274 -3.41 -14.59 -4.32
N LEU A 275 -3.40 -13.54 -5.13
CA LEU A 275 -2.44 -13.33 -6.21
C LEU A 275 -1.44 -12.25 -5.78
N ILE A 276 -0.18 -12.65 -5.58
CA ILE A 276 0.88 -11.80 -5.00
C ILE A 276 2.05 -11.73 -5.97
N TYR A 277 2.24 -10.57 -6.64
CA TYR A 277 3.29 -10.46 -7.66
C TYR A 277 3.92 -9.08 -7.83
N GLY A 278 5.15 -9.07 -8.37
CA GLY A 278 5.85 -7.84 -8.75
C GLY A 278 6.43 -7.04 -7.58
N HIS A 279 6.74 -7.71 -6.46
CA HIS A 279 7.40 -7.12 -5.28
C HIS A 279 8.87 -7.52 -5.21
N VAL A 280 9.66 -6.87 -4.33
CA VAL A 280 10.93 -7.43 -3.90
C VAL A 280 10.68 -8.70 -3.10
N ASN A 281 9.84 -8.64 -2.06
CA ASN A 281 9.43 -9.83 -1.30
C ASN A 281 7.93 -10.09 -1.49
N GLY A 282 7.55 -11.28 -1.96
CA GLY A 282 6.15 -11.69 -2.08
C GLY A 282 5.51 -11.83 -0.69
N PHE A 283 6.03 -12.76 0.10
CA PHE A 283 5.77 -12.88 1.54
C PHE A 283 6.99 -12.46 2.35
N VAL A 284 6.76 -11.77 3.45
CA VAL A 284 7.72 -11.57 4.55
C VAL A 284 7.07 -12.10 5.82
N ILE A 285 7.71 -13.07 6.47
CA ILE A 285 7.17 -13.73 7.66
C ILE A 285 8.20 -13.64 8.78
N GLU A 286 7.86 -12.86 9.80
CA GLU A 286 8.69 -12.57 10.97
C GLU A 286 7.96 -13.02 12.24
N TYR A 287 8.65 -13.81 13.05
CA TYR A 287 8.18 -14.29 14.35
C TYR A 287 6.73 -14.79 14.31
N SER A 288 6.30 -15.46 13.24
CA SER A 288 4.90 -15.85 13.03
C SER A 288 4.81 -17.34 12.72
N PRO A 289 3.89 -18.10 13.36
CA PRO A 289 2.84 -17.64 14.25
C PRO A 289 3.33 -17.18 15.62
N TYR A 290 2.75 -16.10 16.13
CA TYR A 290 2.91 -15.67 17.52
C TYR A 290 1.55 -15.67 18.25
N PRO A 291 1.50 -16.04 19.55
CA PRO A 291 2.49 -16.85 20.25
C PRO A 291 2.72 -18.21 19.54
N PRO A 292 3.85 -18.92 19.79
CA PRO A 292 4.29 -20.08 18.99
C PRO A 292 3.33 -21.28 18.89
N ARG A 293 2.26 -21.32 19.69
CA ARG A 293 1.23 -22.37 19.66
C ARG A 293 0.06 -22.04 18.73
N MET A 294 0.05 -20.85 18.15
CA MET A 294 -0.98 -20.46 17.22
C MET A 294 -0.76 -21.08 15.85
N PHE A 295 -1.82 -21.09 15.06
CA PHE A 295 -1.84 -21.66 13.74
C PHE A 295 -1.44 -20.63 12.66
N GLN A 296 -0.77 -21.09 11.61
CA GLN A 296 -0.55 -20.31 10.40
C GLN A 296 -0.67 -21.24 9.19
N LEU A 297 -1.55 -20.87 8.26
CA LEU A 297 -1.82 -21.62 7.04
C LEU A 297 -1.80 -20.71 5.82
N ILE A 298 -0.94 -21.04 4.87
CA ILE A 298 -0.82 -20.35 3.59
C ILE A 298 -1.09 -21.38 2.50
N ARG A 299 -2.23 -21.29 1.82
CA ARG A 299 -2.59 -22.28 0.80
C ARG A 299 -3.29 -21.70 -0.41
N ASN A 300 -3.19 -22.38 -1.54
CA ASN A 300 -3.88 -21.98 -2.76
C ASN A 300 -3.55 -20.55 -3.21
N ASN A 301 -2.43 -19.96 -2.81
CA ASN A 301 -2.01 -18.65 -3.30
C ASN A 301 -1.16 -18.83 -4.55
N THR A 302 -1.12 -17.81 -5.40
CA THR A 302 -0.10 -17.70 -6.45
C THR A 302 0.85 -16.56 -6.12
N VAL A 303 2.11 -16.92 -5.91
CA VAL A 303 3.21 -16.02 -5.59
C VAL A 303 4.15 -16.02 -6.78
N ALA A 304 4.13 -14.93 -7.54
CA ALA A 304 4.76 -14.92 -8.85
C ALA A 304 5.59 -13.66 -9.12
N PHE A 305 6.65 -13.79 -9.92
CA PHE A 305 7.41 -12.64 -10.43
C PHE A 305 7.88 -11.65 -9.33
N ASN A 306 8.19 -12.17 -8.14
CA ASN A 306 8.83 -11.39 -7.08
C ASN A 306 10.34 -11.63 -7.11
N TYR A 307 11.15 -10.74 -6.52
CA TYR A 307 12.58 -11.06 -6.35
C TYR A 307 12.77 -12.22 -5.38
N ILE A 308 12.00 -12.27 -4.31
CA ILE A 308 11.94 -13.36 -3.36
C ILE A 308 10.48 -13.74 -3.20
N GLY A 309 10.13 -15.02 -3.43
CA GLY A 309 8.77 -15.52 -3.25
C GLY A 309 8.36 -15.48 -1.78
N VAL A 310 9.16 -16.11 -0.92
CA VAL A 310 8.98 -16.14 0.53
C VAL A 310 10.28 -15.76 1.23
N TRP A 311 10.25 -14.66 1.95
CA TRP A 311 11.27 -14.32 2.94
C TRP A 311 10.75 -14.71 4.32
N ILE A 312 11.51 -15.53 5.06
CA ILE A 312 11.06 -16.06 6.35
C ILE A 312 12.23 -16.17 7.34
N ASP A 313 11.99 -15.81 8.60
CA ASP A 313 12.97 -16.01 9.67
C ASP A 313 12.94 -17.42 10.25
N GLY A 314 14.03 -17.84 10.91
CA GLY A 314 14.13 -19.16 11.53
C GLY A 314 13.21 -19.41 12.74
N GLN A 315 12.46 -18.41 13.20
CA GLN A 315 11.51 -18.56 14.33
C GLN A 315 10.08 -18.77 13.86
N SER A 316 9.82 -18.50 12.58
CA SER A 316 8.53 -18.63 11.95
C SER A 316 8.25 -20.07 11.49
N GLY A 317 6.99 -20.36 11.18
CA GLY A 317 6.57 -21.69 10.80
C GLY A 317 5.12 -21.77 10.33
N GLY A 318 4.57 -22.98 10.32
CA GLY A 318 3.18 -23.24 9.92
C GLY A 318 3.09 -24.20 8.74
N VAL A 319 1.98 -24.13 8.01
CA VAL A 319 1.69 -25.04 6.89
C VAL A 319 1.58 -24.24 5.61
N MET A 320 2.33 -24.62 4.58
CA MET A 320 2.27 -24.02 3.25
C MET A 320 2.06 -25.11 2.19
N TYR A 321 0.87 -25.22 1.63
CA TYR A 321 0.56 -26.26 0.65
C TYR A 321 -0.39 -25.78 -0.46
N ALA A 322 -0.38 -26.45 -1.60
CA ALA A 322 -1.18 -26.14 -2.78
C ALA A 322 -1.00 -24.69 -3.30
N ASN A 323 0.11 -24.02 -2.96
CA ASN A 323 0.45 -22.73 -3.55
C ASN A 323 1.15 -22.92 -4.90
N ASN A 324 1.12 -21.90 -5.75
CA ASN A 324 1.93 -21.80 -6.95
C ASN A 324 3.06 -20.77 -6.74
N PHE A 325 4.31 -21.23 -6.71
CA PHE A 325 5.50 -20.40 -6.70
C PHE A 325 6.05 -20.30 -8.13
N VAL A 326 5.82 -19.17 -8.79
CA VAL A 326 5.97 -19.05 -10.24
C VAL A 326 6.95 -17.94 -10.60
N GLU A 327 8.11 -18.30 -11.16
CA GLU A 327 9.08 -17.34 -11.72
C GLU A 327 9.46 -16.23 -10.71
N ASN A 328 9.55 -16.57 -9.42
CA ASN A 328 10.24 -15.72 -8.47
C ASN A 328 11.74 -15.90 -8.69
N LEU A 329 12.51 -14.82 -8.55
CA LEU A 329 13.95 -14.89 -8.78
C LEU A 329 14.65 -15.81 -7.77
N GLN A 330 14.21 -15.79 -6.51
CA GLN A 330 14.44 -16.84 -5.54
C GLN A 330 13.09 -17.28 -4.99
N GLN A 331 12.83 -18.58 -4.91
CA GLN A 331 11.54 -19.05 -4.37
C GLN A 331 11.45 -18.77 -2.87
N ILE A 332 12.51 -19.08 -2.12
CA ILE A 332 12.55 -18.95 -0.66
C ILE A 332 13.92 -18.43 -0.21
N VAL A 333 13.90 -17.47 0.72
CA VAL A 333 15.05 -17.04 1.51
C VAL A 333 14.74 -17.28 2.98
N VAL A 334 15.66 -17.99 3.66
CA VAL A 334 15.60 -18.22 5.10
C VAL A 334 16.65 -17.37 5.79
N VAL A 335 16.23 -16.52 6.72
CA VAL A 335 17.12 -15.63 7.46
C VAL A 335 17.41 -16.18 8.86
N GLY A 336 18.69 -16.16 9.21
CA GLY A 336 19.22 -16.69 10.47
C GLY A 336 19.74 -18.13 10.35
N GLU A 337 20.33 -18.60 11.43
CA GLU A 337 21.00 -19.92 11.51
C GLU A 337 20.00 -21.07 11.64
N ARG A 338 18.82 -20.81 12.18
CA ARG A 338 17.76 -21.81 12.36
C ARG A 338 16.90 -21.92 11.10
N ASN A 339 16.50 -23.14 10.76
CA ASN A 339 15.49 -23.35 9.72
C ASN A 339 14.09 -23.13 10.31
N PRO A 340 13.19 -22.48 9.57
CA PRO A 340 11.81 -22.28 10.01
C PRO A 340 11.07 -23.62 10.08
N SER A 341 10.08 -23.71 10.95
CA SER A 341 9.25 -24.91 11.13
C SER A 341 8.06 -24.90 10.15
N VAL A 342 8.33 -24.97 8.85
CA VAL A 342 7.30 -24.98 7.80
C VAL A 342 7.05 -26.40 7.28
N THR A 343 5.78 -26.81 7.28
CA THR A 343 5.31 -28.02 6.60
C THR A 343 4.89 -27.68 5.18
N TRP A 344 5.64 -28.17 4.19
CA TRP A 344 5.40 -27.88 2.76
C TRP A 344 4.45 -28.86 2.07
N THR A 345 4.20 -30.02 2.69
CA THR A 345 3.26 -31.03 2.21
C THR A 345 2.26 -31.34 3.30
N PHE A 346 0.97 -31.15 3.04
CA PHE A 346 -0.09 -31.41 4.01
C PHE A 346 -1.20 -32.23 3.36
N GLU A 347 -1.71 -33.23 4.08
CA GLU A 347 -2.74 -34.16 3.56
C GLU A 347 -2.36 -34.81 2.21
N GLY A 348 -1.07 -35.02 1.98
CA GLY A 348 -0.55 -35.62 0.75
C GLY A 348 -0.46 -34.67 -0.45
N VAL A 349 -0.64 -33.36 -0.25
CA VAL A 349 -0.57 -32.34 -1.30
C VAL A 349 0.55 -31.35 -0.97
N GLY A 350 1.49 -31.15 -1.90
CA GLY A 350 2.54 -30.13 -1.83
C GLY A 350 2.19 -28.86 -2.60
N ASN A 351 3.21 -28.12 -3.03
CA ASN A 351 3.12 -26.89 -3.80
C ASN A 351 3.60 -27.09 -5.24
N TYR A 352 3.19 -26.20 -6.13
CA TYR A 352 3.77 -26.07 -7.46
C TYR A 352 4.96 -25.10 -7.43
N TRP A 353 6.05 -25.49 -8.09
CA TRP A 353 7.29 -24.72 -8.20
C TRP A 353 7.71 -24.65 -9.67
N SER A 354 7.87 -23.46 -10.23
CA SER A 354 8.24 -23.31 -11.66
C SER A 354 9.65 -23.81 -12.01
N ASP A 355 10.51 -23.92 -11.01
CA ASP A 355 11.87 -24.45 -11.08
C ASP A 355 11.97 -25.95 -10.77
N TYR A 356 10.87 -26.59 -10.36
CA TYR A 356 10.79 -28.04 -10.27
C TYR A 356 10.76 -28.67 -11.67
N ARG A 357 11.48 -29.80 -11.83
CA ARG A 357 11.65 -30.50 -13.11
C ARG A 357 11.06 -31.91 -13.15
N GLY A 358 10.55 -32.40 -12.02
CA GLY A 358 9.90 -33.71 -11.92
C GLY A 358 8.40 -33.65 -12.25
N LEU A 359 7.74 -34.80 -12.10
CA LEU A 359 6.29 -34.95 -12.33
C LEU A 359 5.50 -35.12 -11.02
N GLY A 360 6.11 -34.76 -9.89
CA GLY A 360 5.56 -34.95 -8.53
C GLY A 360 5.93 -36.30 -7.91
N ASP A 361 6.84 -37.02 -8.56
CA ASP A 361 7.35 -38.35 -8.21
C ASP A 361 8.59 -38.30 -7.30
N VAL A 362 9.31 -37.18 -7.31
CA VAL A 362 10.51 -36.96 -6.50
C VAL A 362 10.33 -35.73 -5.62
N PRO A 363 10.70 -35.77 -4.32
CA PRO A 363 10.68 -34.60 -3.45
C PRO A 363 11.44 -33.42 -4.07
N HIS A 364 10.87 -32.22 -3.96
CA HIS A 364 11.54 -31.00 -4.38
C HIS A 364 12.30 -30.39 -3.20
N LYS A 365 13.61 -30.27 -3.35
CA LYS A 365 14.46 -29.53 -2.42
C LYS A 365 14.73 -28.15 -2.99
N VAL A 366 14.32 -27.11 -2.26
CA VAL A 366 14.64 -25.73 -2.61
C VAL A 366 16.06 -25.45 -2.11
N GLU A 367 17.01 -25.62 -3.01
CA GLU A 367 18.44 -25.46 -2.75
C GLU A 367 19.16 -24.85 -3.96
N ASN A 368 19.91 -23.77 -3.75
CA ASN A 368 20.73 -23.18 -4.80
C ASN A 368 22.04 -22.60 -4.24
N PRO A 369 23.21 -23.21 -4.55
CA PRO A 369 24.49 -22.75 -4.03
C PRO A 369 24.87 -21.36 -4.55
N LEU A 370 24.35 -20.93 -5.70
CA LEU A 370 24.55 -19.55 -6.16
C LEU A 370 23.76 -18.56 -5.33
N GLU A 371 22.55 -18.92 -4.90
CA GLU A 371 21.76 -18.08 -3.99
C GLU A 371 22.44 -17.99 -2.63
N ASP A 372 23.01 -19.09 -2.12
CA ASP A 372 23.78 -19.06 -0.86
C ASP A 372 24.98 -18.10 -0.93
N ILE A 373 25.68 -18.05 -2.06
CA ILE A 373 26.75 -17.07 -2.30
C ILE A 373 26.18 -15.65 -2.37
N MET A 374 25.05 -15.46 -3.08
CA MET A 374 24.41 -14.15 -3.22
C MET A 374 23.82 -13.62 -1.91
N ASP A 375 23.47 -14.50 -0.97
CA ASP A 375 23.00 -14.08 0.35
C ASP A 375 24.16 -13.54 1.21
N GLY A 376 25.37 -14.09 1.06
CA GLY A 376 26.59 -13.53 1.66
C GLY A 376 27.09 -12.26 0.96
N PHE A 377 26.84 -12.13 -0.35
CA PHE A 377 27.27 -10.98 -1.16
C PHE A 377 26.12 -10.44 -2.03
N PRO A 378 25.17 -9.68 -1.46
CA PRO A 378 23.97 -9.21 -2.18
C PRO A 378 24.26 -8.44 -3.47
N GLN A 379 25.38 -7.71 -3.53
CA GLN A 379 25.86 -7.01 -4.72
C GLN A 379 26.07 -7.92 -5.94
N LEU A 380 26.30 -9.23 -5.75
CA LEU A 380 26.43 -10.18 -6.86
C LEU A 380 25.11 -10.40 -7.61
N ARG A 381 23.98 -9.97 -7.04
CA ARG A 381 22.67 -10.03 -7.71
C ARG A 381 22.62 -9.19 -8.99
N ILE A 382 23.50 -8.20 -9.17
CA ILE A 382 23.62 -7.45 -10.43
C ILE A 382 24.01 -8.32 -11.62
N PHE A 383 24.64 -9.48 -11.37
CA PHE A 383 25.06 -10.41 -12.41
C PHE A 383 24.00 -11.44 -12.76
N ILE A 384 22.84 -11.44 -12.11
CA ILE A 384 21.74 -12.34 -12.44
C ILE A 384 21.33 -12.10 -13.91
N PHE A 385 21.13 -13.18 -14.65
CA PHE A 385 20.91 -13.20 -16.11
C PHE A 385 22.10 -12.74 -16.97
N SER A 386 23.28 -12.47 -16.39
CA SER A 386 24.49 -12.22 -17.16
C SER A 386 25.14 -13.54 -17.63
N PRO A 387 26.02 -13.51 -18.65
CA PRO A 387 26.81 -14.67 -19.05
C PRO A 387 27.61 -15.30 -17.90
N ALA A 388 28.07 -14.49 -16.93
CA ALA A 388 28.79 -14.98 -15.77
C ALA A 388 27.90 -15.85 -14.85
N TYR A 389 26.63 -15.46 -14.67
CA TYR A 389 25.66 -16.25 -13.91
C TYR A 389 25.37 -17.59 -14.58
N TYR A 390 25.18 -17.60 -15.91
CA TYR A 390 24.99 -18.86 -16.66
C TYR A 390 26.21 -19.76 -16.62
N ALA A 391 27.42 -19.20 -16.65
CA ALA A 391 28.65 -19.96 -16.47
C ALA A 391 28.69 -20.63 -15.08
N LEU A 392 28.34 -19.88 -14.02
CA LEU A 392 28.25 -20.39 -12.65
C LEU A 392 27.17 -21.49 -12.50
N GLU A 393 25.99 -21.30 -13.06
CA GLU A 393 24.90 -22.31 -13.08
C GLU A 393 25.35 -23.59 -13.82
N THR A 394 26.13 -23.44 -14.89
CA THR A 394 26.68 -24.60 -15.61
C THR A 394 27.75 -25.31 -14.78
N MET A 395 28.62 -24.56 -14.09
CA MET A 395 29.64 -25.12 -13.20
C MET A 395 29.04 -25.88 -12.01
N LYS A 396 27.87 -25.47 -11.49
CA LYS A 396 27.13 -26.21 -10.44
C LYS A 396 26.86 -27.67 -10.81
N LYS A 397 26.73 -28.00 -12.10
CA LYS A 397 26.55 -29.39 -12.57
C LYS A 397 27.84 -30.21 -12.53
N ALA A 398 29.00 -29.56 -12.57
CA ALA A 398 30.31 -30.20 -12.65
C ALA A 398 31.02 -30.30 -11.29
N PHE A 399 30.67 -29.45 -10.33
CA PHE A 399 31.30 -29.42 -9.00
C PHE A 399 30.30 -29.72 -7.88
N PRO A 400 30.68 -30.54 -6.88
CA PRO A 400 29.84 -30.80 -5.73
C PRO A 400 29.80 -29.58 -4.81
N PHE A 401 28.73 -28.80 -4.91
CA PHE A 401 28.37 -27.83 -3.88
C PHE A 401 27.43 -28.52 -2.88
N ASN A 402 27.58 -28.21 -1.59
CA ASN A 402 26.63 -28.61 -0.55
C ASN A 402 25.75 -27.39 -0.19
N PRO A 403 24.76 -27.04 -1.03
CA PRO A 403 23.91 -25.90 -0.74
C PRO A 403 23.08 -26.13 0.52
N ARG A 404 22.67 -25.03 1.16
CA ARG A 404 21.71 -25.08 2.26
C ARG A 404 20.35 -25.46 1.70
N VAL A 405 19.76 -26.53 2.25
CA VAL A 405 18.36 -26.89 1.98
C VAL A 405 17.45 -25.91 2.72
N ARG A 406 16.69 -25.11 1.96
CA ARG A 406 15.81 -24.06 2.51
C ARG A 406 14.39 -24.57 2.75
N ALA A 407 13.93 -25.48 1.90
CA ALA A 407 12.65 -26.17 2.03
C ALA A 407 12.73 -27.56 1.38
N VAL A 408 11.90 -28.47 1.87
CA VAL A 408 11.67 -29.79 1.27
C VAL A 408 10.18 -29.98 1.14
N ASP A 409 9.72 -30.08 -0.10
CA ASP A 409 8.36 -30.46 -0.45
C ASP A 409 8.35 -31.92 -0.90
N GLU A 410 7.71 -32.78 -0.12
CA GLU A 410 7.72 -34.23 -0.33
C GLU A 410 6.82 -34.66 -1.51
N LYS A 411 5.81 -33.86 -1.84
CA LYS A 411 4.84 -34.15 -2.90
C LYS A 411 4.56 -32.91 -3.76
N PRO A 412 5.60 -32.38 -4.45
CA PRO A 412 5.45 -31.21 -5.29
C PRO A 412 4.47 -31.49 -6.43
N LEU A 413 3.76 -30.46 -6.88
CA LEU A 413 2.80 -30.58 -7.96
C LEU A 413 3.48 -30.44 -9.32
N ALA A 414 3.15 -31.31 -10.28
CA ALA A 414 3.66 -31.25 -11.65
C ALA A 414 3.13 -30.05 -12.46
N LYS A 415 1.96 -29.54 -12.06
CA LYS A 415 1.26 -28.42 -12.69
C LYS A 415 0.70 -27.49 -11.62
N PRO A 416 0.41 -26.21 -11.95
CA PRO A 416 -0.23 -25.30 -11.02
C PRO A 416 -1.49 -25.90 -10.41
N SER A 417 -1.68 -25.71 -9.09
CA SER A 417 -2.82 -26.26 -8.33
C SER A 417 -4.16 -25.64 -8.74
N HIS A 418 -4.12 -24.44 -9.33
CA HIS A 418 -5.26 -23.72 -9.87
C HIS A 418 -4.76 -22.75 -10.95
N SER A 419 -5.64 -22.40 -11.90
CA SER A 419 -5.32 -21.42 -12.95
C SER A 419 -5.64 -20.01 -12.48
N TYR A 420 -4.76 -19.05 -12.82
CA TYR A 420 -5.08 -17.63 -12.73
C TYR A 420 -4.87 -16.97 -14.08
N THR A 421 -5.79 -16.08 -14.44
CA THR A 421 -5.67 -15.23 -15.62
C THR A 421 -5.19 -13.87 -15.18
N VAL A 422 -3.95 -13.53 -15.51
CA VAL A 422 -3.49 -12.14 -15.40
C VAL A 422 -3.93 -11.43 -16.67
N ASN A 423 -4.91 -10.53 -16.56
CA ASN A 423 -5.27 -9.64 -17.66
C ASN A 423 -4.14 -8.61 -17.83
N TYR A 424 -3.11 -9.00 -18.57
CA TYR A 424 -2.01 -8.11 -18.95
C TYR A 424 -2.41 -7.32 -20.18
N THR A 425 -2.56 -6.01 -20.04
CA THR A 425 -2.55 -5.11 -21.19
C THR A 425 -1.12 -5.08 -21.74
N ARG A 426 -0.94 -5.66 -22.92
CA ARG A 426 0.36 -5.79 -23.56
C ARG A 426 0.86 -4.43 -24.05
N ASP A 427 1.50 -3.67 -23.17
CA ASP A 427 2.25 -2.47 -23.55
C ASP A 427 3.55 -2.91 -24.24
N ASN A 428 3.49 -3.04 -25.56
CA ASN A 428 4.59 -3.49 -26.41
C ASN A 428 5.84 -2.58 -26.38
N TRP A 429 5.78 -1.44 -25.69
CA TRP A 429 6.92 -0.53 -25.57
C TRP A 429 8.14 -1.20 -24.97
N TRP A 430 8.04 -1.97 -23.89
CA TRP A 430 9.21 -2.62 -23.30
C TRP A 430 9.89 -3.63 -24.24
N ALA A 431 9.11 -4.37 -25.03
CA ALA A 431 9.65 -5.29 -26.03
C ALA A 431 10.37 -4.55 -27.16
N LEU A 432 9.81 -3.43 -27.63
CA LEU A 432 10.44 -2.57 -28.62
C LEU A 432 11.72 -1.92 -28.06
N THR A 433 11.69 -1.40 -26.84
CA THR A 433 12.85 -0.79 -26.18
C THR A 433 13.95 -1.82 -25.94
N ALA A 434 13.61 -3.03 -25.48
CA ALA A 434 14.55 -4.13 -25.30
C ALA A 434 15.20 -4.52 -26.63
N ALA A 435 14.40 -4.71 -27.69
CA ALA A 435 14.93 -5.00 -29.02
C ALA A 435 15.87 -3.89 -29.53
N LEU A 436 15.50 -2.63 -29.31
CA LEU A 436 16.33 -1.48 -29.70
C LEU A 436 17.66 -1.47 -28.93
N LEU A 437 17.63 -1.70 -27.62
CA LEU A 437 18.83 -1.78 -26.78
C LEU A 437 19.73 -2.96 -27.16
N THR A 438 19.15 -4.11 -27.52
CA THR A 438 19.90 -5.26 -28.05
C THR A 438 20.54 -4.93 -29.40
N ILE A 439 19.82 -4.27 -30.30
CA ILE A 439 20.38 -3.85 -31.60
C ILE A 439 21.54 -2.87 -31.39
N ILE A 440 21.35 -1.88 -30.51
CA ILE A 440 22.39 -0.89 -30.18
C ILE A 440 23.62 -1.58 -29.56
N SER A 441 23.43 -2.53 -28.65
CA SER A 441 24.55 -3.22 -28.00
C SER A 441 25.33 -4.10 -29.00
N VAL A 442 24.63 -4.86 -29.85
CA VAL A 442 25.25 -5.66 -30.92
C VAL A 442 25.99 -4.77 -31.91
N PHE A 443 25.40 -3.65 -32.33
CA PHE A 443 26.04 -2.70 -33.24
C PHE A 443 27.27 -2.05 -32.61
N THR A 444 27.21 -1.70 -31.32
CA THR A 444 28.34 -1.12 -30.59
C THR A 444 29.50 -2.12 -30.47
N VAL A 445 29.22 -3.38 -30.14
CA VAL A 445 30.22 -4.45 -30.10
C VAL A 445 30.82 -4.70 -31.49
N TYR A 446 29.98 -4.73 -32.53
CA TYR A 446 30.44 -4.89 -33.91
C TYR A 446 31.39 -3.75 -34.33
N VAL A 447 30.99 -2.49 -34.12
CA VAL A 447 31.81 -1.31 -34.49
C VAL A 447 33.07 -1.20 -33.65
N ALA A 448 33.00 -1.46 -32.34
CA ALA A 448 34.17 -1.43 -31.45
C ALA A 448 35.16 -2.58 -31.76
N GLY A 449 34.64 -3.78 -32.05
CA GLY A 449 35.43 -4.92 -32.50
C GLY A 449 36.11 -4.68 -33.84
N TRP A 450 35.42 -4.03 -34.79
CA TRP A 450 35.99 -3.65 -36.08
C TRP A 450 37.08 -2.59 -35.95
N ARG A 451 36.89 -1.56 -35.11
CA ARG A 451 37.92 -0.54 -34.85
C ARG A 451 39.16 -1.12 -34.15
N GLY A 452 38.98 -2.08 -33.24
CA GLY A 452 40.10 -2.79 -32.60
C GLY A 452 40.89 -3.69 -33.56
N PHE A 453 40.23 -4.20 -34.61
CA PHE A 453 40.88 -5.01 -35.65
C PHE A 453 41.66 -4.16 -36.66
N VAL A 454 41.19 -2.95 -36.96
CA VAL A 454 41.84 -2.01 -37.89
C VAL A 454 43.09 -1.35 -37.29
N TRP A 455 43.18 -1.20 -35.96
CA TRP A 455 44.36 -0.64 -35.27
C TRP A 455 45.48 -1.65 -34.97
N ARG A 456 45.28 -2.95 -35.25
CA ARG A 456 46.28 -4.01 -35.06
C ARG A 456 46.87 -4.55 -36.37
N ARG A 457 46.73 -3.81 -37.47
CA ARG A 457 47.42 -4.08 -38.74
C ARG A 457 48.38 -2.97 -39.10
#